data_AF-A0AA38RML7-F1
#
_entry.id   AF-A0AA38RML7-F1
#
_cell.length_a   1.000
_cell.length_b   1.000
_cell.length_c   1.000
_cell.angle_alpha   90.00
_cell.angle_beta   90.00
_cell.angle_gamma   90.00
#
_symmetry.space_group_name_H-M   'P 1'
#
loop_
_entity.id
_entity.type
_entity.pdbx_description
1 polymer ?
#
loop_
_entity_poly.entity_id
_entity_poly.type
_entity_poly.pdbx_seq_one_letter_code
_entity_poly.pdbx_strand_id
1 'polypeptide(L)'
;MASQRPITSASASLPSIYSFTLTTLEPLFAINGVFLALFKPQSYLSTMTRDTATVAPDTRFLYTQLAGAWLFFAFVEAVVLRRFDDLRLWRLLCAAMLLSDAAYCHSVAQAEMAVSEVMGEGVSGSCFGSWRNSESAG
;
A
#
# COMPACT_ATOMS: atom_id res chain seq x y z
N MET A 1 37.48 -16.18 19.30
CA MET A 1 36.86 -15.04 20.01
C MET A 1 35.87 -14.37 19.07
N ALA A 2 34.56 -14.55 19.29
CA ALA A 2 33.55 -13.87 18.49
C ALA A 2 33.59 -12.37 18.83
N SER A 3 33.88 -11.53 17.83
CA SER A 3 33.85 -10.07 17.96
C SER A 3 32.43 -9.63 18.31
N GLN A 4 32.18 -9.27 19.58
CA GLN A 4 30.95 -8.60 19.97
C GLN A 4 30.96 -7.20 19.35
N ARG A 5 30.20 -7.02 18.26
CA ARG A 5 29.91 -5.70 17.72
C ARG A 5 29.12 -4.91 18.78
N PRO A 6 29.54 -3.70 19.15
CA PRO A 6 28.81 -2.91 20.14
C PRO A 6 27.39 -2.65 19.60
N ILE A 7 26.38 -3.06 20.37
CA ILE A 7 24.98 -2.78 20.06
C ILE A 7 24.73 -1.34 20.46
N THR A 8 24.65 -0.44 19.48
CA THR A 8 24.19 0.92 19.69
C THR A 8 22.68 0.89 19.90
N SER A 9 22.23 1.42 21.04
CA SER A 9 20.79 1.54 21.31
C SER A 9 20.14 2.51 20.34
N ALA A 10 18.99 2.13 19.78
CA ALA A 10 18.28 2.97 18.82
C ALA A 10 17.85 4.30 19.46
N SER A 11 17.35 4.28 20.70
CA SER A 11 17.05 5.49 21.50
C SER A 11 18.21 6.47 21.67
N ALA A 12 19.47 6.01 21.60
CA ALA A 12 20.64 6.87 21.80
C ALA A 12 21.11 7.57 20.50
N SER A 13 20.72 7.04 19.33
CA SER A 13 21.15 7.57 18.02
C SER A 13 20.01 8.23 17.23
N LEU A 14 18.74 7.88 17.49
CA LEU A 14 17.58 8.44 16.80
C LEU A 14 16.91 9.54 17.63
N PRO A 15 16.56 10.69 17.02
CA PRO A 15 15.73 11.70 17.68
C PRO A 15 14.39 11.09 18.10
N SER A 16 14.04 11.24 19.39
CA SER A 16 12.88 10.57 20.01
C SER A 16 11.54 10.83 19.30
N ILE A 17 11.39 11.97 18.63
CA ILE A 17 10.21 12.31 17.79
C ILE A 17 10.04 11.34 16.61
N TYR A 18 11.13 10.93 15.98
CA TYR A 18 11.09 10.02 14.82
C TYR A 18 10.70 8.62 15.27
N SER A 19 11.29 8.16 16.38
CA SER A 19 10.89 6.90 17.03
C SER A 19 9.44 6.91 17.47
N PHE A 20 8.96 8.00 18.06
CA PHE A 20 7.56 8.10 18.50
C PHE A 20 6.57 8.04 17.33
N THR A 21 6.89 8.71 16.22
CA THR A 21 6.07 8.72 15.01
C THR A 21 5.96 7.32 14.42
N LEU A 22 7.09 6.65 14.18
CA LEU A 22 7.10 5.31 13.61
C LEU A 22 6.49 4.25 14.55
N THR A 23 6.63 4.43 15.87
CA THR A 23 6.14 3.43 16.84
C THR A 23 4.70 3.67 17.32
N THR A 24 4.09 4.82 16.98
CA THR A 24 2.75 5.21 17.48
C THR A 24 1.83 5.74 16.40
N LEU A 25 2.31 6.60 15.50
CA LEU A 25 1.49 7.09 14.38
C LEU A 25 1.29 6.00 13.33
N GLU A 26 2.35 5.30 12.91
CA GLU A 26 2.21 4.19 11.94
C GLU A 26 1.22 3.11 12.36
N PRO A 27 1.25 2.55 13.60
CA PRO A 27 0.27 1.54 13.98
C PRO A 27 -1.16 2.09 14.05
N LEU A 28 -1.35 3.38 14.36
CA LEU A 28 -2.67 4.01 14.28
C LEU A 28 -3.17 4.13 12.83
N PHE A 29 -2.29 4.52 11.91
CA PHE A 29 -2.62 4.55 10.48
C PHE A 29 -2.88 3.14 9.94
N ALA A 30 -2.10 2.14 10.35
CA ALA A 30 -2.29 0.76 9.95
C ALA A 30 -3.63 0.19 10.45
N ILE A 31 -4.00 0.45 11.72
CA ILE A 31 -5.32 0.07 12.25
C ILE A 31 -6.44 0.79 11.48
N ASN A 32 -6.26 2.05 11.12
CA ASN A 32 -7.20 2.77 10.27
C ASN A 32 -7.32 2.10 8.88
N GLY A 33 -6.20 1.68 8.30
CA GLY A 33 -6.15 0.89 7.07
C GLY A 33 -6.91 -0.43 7.16
N VAL A 34 -6.77 -1.17 8.27
CA VAL A 34 -7.58 -2.36 8.57
C VAL A 34 -9.07 -2.04 8.58
N PHE A 35 -9.46 -0.95 9.25
CA PHE A 35 -10.85 -0.53 9.33
C PHE A 35 -11.43 -0.19 7.95
N LEU A 36 -10.70 0.57 7.13
CA LEU A 36 -11.14 0.89 5.77
C LEU A 36 -11.21 -0.36 4.89
N ALA A 37 -10.20 -1.24 4.94
CA ALA A 37 -10.15 -2.44 4.12
C ALA A 37 -11.29 -3.42 4.45
N LEU A 38 -11.65 -3.58 5.72
CA LEU A 38 -12.70 -4.52 6.14
C LEU A 38 -14.12 -3.95 6.02
N PHE A 39 -14.32 -2.70 6.43
CA PHE A 39 -15.68 -2.14 6.54
C PHE A 39 -16.09 -1.28 5.34
N LYS A 40 -15.14 -0.67 4.63
CA LYS A 40 -15.40 0.24 3.50
C LYS A 40 -14.41 0.05 2.34
N PRO A 41 -14.33 -1.16 1.74
CA PRO A 41 -13.39 -1.46 0.66
C PRO A 41 -13.59 -0.57 -0.58
N GLN A 42 -14.82 -0.10 -0.83
CA GLN A 42 -15.12 0.78 -1.95
C GLN A 42 -14.50 2.17 -1.77
N SER A 43 -14.69 2.81 -0.60
CA SER A 43 -14.06 4.10 -0.30
C SER A 43 -12.53 4.02 -0.26
N TYR A 44 -11.99 2.86 0.16
CA TYR A 44 -10.56 2.60 0.12
C TYR A 44 -10.04 2.58 -1.33
N LEU A 45 -10.71 1.85 -2.23
CA LEU A 45 -10.35 1.82 -3.65
C LEU A 45 -10.49 3.17 -4.32
N SER A 46 -11.58 3.90 -4.09
CA SER A 46 -11.80 5.24 -4.64
C SER A 46 -10.64 6.19 -4.35
N THR A 47 -10.06 6.07 -3.14
CA THR A 47 -8.91 6.87 -2.70
C THR A 47 -7.62 6.48 -3.44
N MET A 48 -7.50 5.24 -3.88
CA MET A 48 -6.30 4.68 -4.53
C MET A 48 -6.32 4.77 -6.06
N THR A 49 -7.50 4.64 -6.70
CA THR A 49 -7.64 4.52 -8.16
C THR A 49 -8.46 5.64 -8.81
N ARG A 50 -8.62 6.77 -8.11
CA ARG A 50 -9.36 7.96 -8.60
C ARG A 50 -10.79 7.62 -9.08
N ASP A 51 -11.49 6.78 -8.31
CA ASP A 51 -12.83 6.23 -8.60
C ASP A 51 -12.96 5.37 -9.87
N THR A 52 -11.85 4.96 -10.48
CA THR A 52 -11.90 4.24 -11.77
C THR A 52 -12.15 2.73 -11.62
N ALA A 53 -11.92 2.17 -10.43
CA ALA A 53 -12.09 0.74 -10.17
C ALA A 53 -13.19 0.46 -9.14
N THR A 54 -14.17 -0.37 -9.50
CA THR A 54 -15.24 -0.83 -8.61
C THR A 54 -14.88 -2.14 -7.90
N VAL A 55 -15.14 -2.25 -6.60
CA VAL A 55 -15.01 -3.53 -5.86
C VAL A 55 -15.91 -4.59 -6.51
N ALA A 56 -15.29 -5.60 -7.11
CA ALA A 56 -15.99 -6.81 -7.49
C ALA A 56 -16.25 -7.69 -6.24
N PRO A 57 -17.39 -8.41 -6.15
CA PRO A 57 -17.65 -9.32 -5.04
C PRO A 57 -16.57 -10.41 -4.89
N ASP A 58 -16.02 -10.86 -6.02
CA ASP A 58 -14.99 -11.90 -6.10
C ASP A 58 -13.62 -11.46 -5.54
N THR A 59 -13.34 -10.16 -5.47
CA THR A 59 -12.06 -9.65 -4.93
C THR A 59 -12.10 -9.36 -3.44
N ARG A 60 -13.23 -9.63 -2.75
CA ARG A 60 -13.38 -9.37 -1.31
C ARG A 60 -12.29 -10.01 -0.45
N PHE A 61 -11.83 -11.20 -0.82
CA PHE A 61 -10.77 -11.91 -0.08
C PHE A 61 -9.41 -11.19 -0.14
N LEU A 62 -9.14 -10.38 -1.18
CA LEU A 62 -7.91 -9.60 -1.28
C LEU A 62 -7.89 -8.50 -0.22
N TYR A 63 -9.01 -7.82 0.05
CA TYR A 63 -9.07 -6.79 1.09
C TYR A 63 -8.92 -7.37 2.50
N THR A 64 -9.38 -8.60 2.74
CA THR A 64 -9.11 -9.28 4.02
C THR A 64 -7.64 -9.66 4.20
N GLN A 65 -6.96 -10.08 3.12
CA GLN A 65 -5.51 -10.31 3.17
C GLN A 65 -4.75 -8.99 3.38
N LEU A 66 -5.20 -7.91 2.74
CA LEU A 66 -4.68 -6.56 2.93
C LEU A 66 -4.78 -6.10 4.38
N ALA A 67 -5.96 -6.28 4.99
CA ALA A 67 -6.18 -6.00 6.41
C ALA A 67 -5.24 -6.83 7.30
N GLY A 68 -5.00 -8.10 6.97
CA GLY A 68 -4.01 -8.93 7.65
C GLY A 68 -2.59 -8.37 7.57
N ALA A 69 -2.18 -7.86 6.40
CA ALA A 69 -0.86 -7.24 6.21
C ALA A 69 -0.71 -5.95 7.04
N TRP A 70 -1.72 -5.08 7.05
CA TRP A 70 -1.73 -3.87 7.90
C TRP A 70 -1.65 -4.22 9.39
N LEU A 71 -2.36 -5.26 9.83
CA LEU A 71 -2.29 -5.72 11.22
C LEU A 71 -0.91 -6.30 11.58
N PHE A 72 -0.26 -6.98 10.64
CA PHE A 72 1.10 -7.46 10.81
C PHE A 72 2.09 -6.31 11.01
N PHE A 73 2.03 -5.26 10.18
CA PHE A 73 2.85 -4.05 10.36
C PHE A 73 2.61 -3.41 11.72
N ALA A 74 1.33 -3.18 12.08
CA ALA A 74 0.97 -2.60 13.37
C ALA A 74 1.51 -3.43 14.56
N PHE A 75 1.46 -4.76 14.47
CA PHE A 75 1.99 -5.65 15.50
C PHE A 75 3.51 -5.59 15.59
N VAL A 76 4.21 -5.67 14.46
CA VAL A 76 5.68 -5.60 14.42
C VAL A 76 6.15 -4.26 14.96
N GLU A 77 5.55 -3.15 14.56
CA GLU A 77 5.91 -1.82 15.07
C GLU A 77 5.60 -1.68 16.56
N ALA A 78 4.37 -2.01 16.99
CA ALA A 78 3.95 -1.80 18.37
C ALA A 78 4.66 -2.73 19.37
N VAL A 79 5.04 -3.94 18.96
CA VAL A 79 5.62 -4.96 19.84
C VAL A 79 7.13 -5.07 19.65
N VAL A 80 7.62 -5.22 18.42
CA VAL A 80 9.04 -5.48 18.15
C VAL A 80 9.88 -4.22 18.39
N LEU A 81 9.47 -3.06 17.86
CA LEU A 81 10.24 -1.82 18.07
C LEU A 81 10.21 -1.33 19.52
N ARG A 82 9.16 -1.64 20.29
CA ARG A 82 9.10 -1.34 21.73
C ARG A 82 9.91 -2.32 22.58
N ARG A 83 10.05 -3.57 22.15
CA ARG A 83 10.72 -4.60 22.93
C ARG A 83 12.23 -4.65 22.67
N PHE A 84 12.66 -4.28 21.46
CA PHE A 84 14.05 -4.40 21.02
C PHE A 84 14.59 -3.04 20.57
N ASP A 85 15.45 -2.45 21.41
CA ASP A 85 16.05 -1.13 21.19
C ASP A 85 17.40 -1.24 20.45
N ASP A 86 17.50 -2.11 19.44
CA ASP A 86 18.71 -2.33 18.61
C ASP A 86 18.62 -1.55 17.29
N LEU A 87 19.60 -0.68 17.03
CA LEU A 87 19.67 0.14 15.82
C LEU A 87 19.71 -0.69 14.52
N ARG A 88 20.31 -1.88 14.54
CA ARG A 88 20.37 -2.75 13.35
C ARG A 88 19.01 -3.34 13.02
N LEU A 89 18.27 -3.75 14.03
CA LEU A 89 16.90 -4.26 13.87
C LEU A 89 15.98 -3.14 13.36
N TRP A 90 16.11 -1.95 13.94
CA TRP A 90 15.40 -0.74 13.52
C TRP A 90 15.62 -0.46 12.02
N ARG A 91 16.88 -0.44 11.56
CA ARG A 91 17.21 -0.23 10.14
C ARG A 91 16.66 -1.31 9.22
N LEU A 92 16.68 -2.57 9.66
CA LEU A 92 16.15 -3.69 8.87
C LEU A 92 14.62 -3.58 8.72
N LEU A 93 13.93 -3.19 9.80
CA LEU A 93 12.49 -2.97 9.79
C LEU A 93 12.10 -1.80 8.87
N CYS A 94 12.79 -0.67 8.97
CA CYS A 94 12.57 0.45 8.05
C CYS A 94 12.83 0.05 6.59
N ALA A 95 13.85 -0.77 6.31
CA ALA A 95 14.10 -1.28 4.97
C ALA A 95 12.98 -2.21 4.47
N ALA A 96 12.42 -3.04 5.35
CA ALA A 96 11.29 -3.91 5.03
C ALA A 96 10.00 -3.11 4.75
N MET A 97 9.74 -2.06 5.53
CA MET A 97 8.62 -1.13 5.30
C MET A 97 8.77 -0.42 3.96
N LEU A 98 9.96 0.12 3.66
CA LEU A 98 10.23 0.78 2.38
C LEU A 98 10.02 -0.16 1.18
N LEU A 99 10.41 -1.43 1.31
CA LEU A 99 10.17 -2.44 0.29
C LEU A 99 8.67 -2.71 0.09
N SER A 100 7.92 -2.77 1.19
CA SER A 100 6.46 -2.92 1.15
C SER A 100 5.79 -1.73 0.48
N ASP A 101 6.19 -0.51 0.82
CA ASP A 101 5.67 0.72 0.20
C ASP A 101 5.99 0.77 -1.30
N ALA A 102 7.18 0.33 -1.71
CA ALA A 102 7.53 0.23 -3.12
C ALA A 102 6.62 -0.76 -3.85
N ALA A 103 6.30 -1.91 -3.24
CA ALA A 103 5.36 -2.87 -3.81
C ALA A 103 3.93 -2.30 -3.89
N TYR A 104 3.48 -1.56 -2.88
CA TYR A 104 2.20 -0.85 -2.89
C TYR A 104 2.13 0.20 -4.00
N CYS A 105 3.12 1.08 -4.10
CA CYS A 105 3.21 2.08 -5.17
C CYS A 105 3.20 1.43 -6.55
N HIS A 106 3.90 0.31 -6.71
CA HIS A 106 3.89 -0.45 -7.96
C HIS A 106 2.50 -1.02 -8.27
N SER A 107 1.77 -1.53 -7.27
CA SER A 107 0.39 -2.03 -7.46
C SER A 107 -0.58 -0.94 -7.91
N VAL A 108 -0.47 0.27 -7.33
CA VAL A 108 -1.28 1.42 -7.73
C VAL A 108 -0.91 1.89 -9.13
N ALA A 109 0.39 1.95 -9.44
CA ALA A 109 0.85 2.31 -10.78
C ALA A 109 0.37 1.30 -11.84
N GLN A 110 0.38 -0.01 -11.54
CA GLN A 110 -0.19 -1.03 -12.42
C GLN A 110 -1.69 -0.83 -12.65
N ALA A 111 -2.46 -0.50 -11.60
CA ALA A 111 -3.89 -0.25 -11.74
C ALA A 111 -4.17 0.95 -12.67
N GLU A 112 -3.41 2.04 -12.52
CA GLU A 112 -3.54 3.22 -13.40
C GLU A 112 -3.10 2.91 -14.85
N MET A 113 -2.01 2.18 -15.03
CA MET A 113 -1.55 1.76 -16.37
C MET A 113 -2.58 0.85 -17.06
N ALA A 114 -3.14 -0.13 -16.34
CA ALA A 114 -4.20 -1.00 -16.87
C ALA A 114 -5.45 -0.21 -17.27
N VAL A 115 -5.83 0.80 -16.49
CA VAL A 115 -6.93 1.72 -16.83
C VAL A 115 -6.61 2.51 -18.10
N SER A 116 -5.38 2.99 -18.27
CA SER A 116 -4.98 3.75 -19.47
C SER A 116 -5.04 2.91 -20.76
N GLU A 117 -4.74 1.61 -20.66
CA GLU A 117 -4.84 0.66 -21.78
C GLU A 117 -6.30 0.39 -22.15
N VAL A 118 -7.17 0.14 -21.16
CA VAL A 118 -8.62 -0.02 -21.38
C VAL A 118 -9.25 1.25 -21.98
N MET A 119 -8.80 2.42 -21.53
CA MET A 119 -9.28 3.69 -22.07
C MET A 119 -8.73 3.97 -23.48
N GLY A 120 -7.52 3.49 -23.80
CA GLY A 120 -6.94 3.52 -25.15
C GLY A 120 -7.70 2.67 -26.16
N GLU A 121 -8.15 1.48 -25.77
CA GLU A 121 -9.03 0.62 -26.58
C GLU A 121 -10.43 1.24 -26.77
N GLY A 122 -10.98 1.88 -25.72
CA GLY A 122 -12.29 2.51 -25.73
C GLY A 122 -12.42 3.72 -26.68
N VAL A 123 -11.34 4.49 -26.87
CA VAL A 123 -11.30 5.61 -27.83
C VAL A 123 -11.18 5.11 -29.28
N SER A 124 -10.46 4.00 -29.51
CA SER A 124 -10.30 3.43 -30.85
C SER A 124 -11.59 2.79 -31.38
N GLY A 125 -12.32 2.06 -30.52
CA GLY A 125 -13.57 1.39 -30.91
C GLY A 125 -14.76 2.31 -31.20
N SER A 126 -14.86 3.43 -30.48
CA SER A 126 -16.00 4.36 -30.59
C SER A 126 -15.88 5.31 -31.80
N CYS A 127 -14.68 5.76 -32.15
CA CYS A 127 -14.44 6.56 -33.37
C CYS A 127 -14.62 5.74 -34.66
N PHE A 128 -14.14 4.48 -34.69
CA PHE A 128 -14.22 3.65 -35.88
C PHE A 128 -15.64 3.09 -36.14
N GLY A 129 -16.44 2.91 -35.09
CA GLY A 129 -17.87 2.58 -35.20
C GLY A 129 -18.71 3.71 -35.78
N SER A 130 -18.43 4.96 -35.41
CA SER A 130 -19.18 6.14 -35.88
C SER A 130 -18.91 6.47 -37.35
N TRP A 131 -17.68 6.26 -37.85
CA TRP A 131 -17.32 6.54 -39.26
C TRP A 131 -17.92 5.53 -40.26
N ARG A 132 -17.98 4.25 -39.89
CA ARG A 132 -18.53 3.19 -40.76
C ARG A 132 -20.04 3.29 -40.99
N ASN A 133 -20.77 3.87 -40.03
CA ASN A 133 -22.21 4.13 -40.18
C ASN A 133 -22.52 5.36 -41.06
N SER A 134 -21.58 6.29 -41.24
CA SER A 134 -21.76 7.43 -42.16
C SER A 134 -21.50 7.09 -43.63
N GLU A 135 -20.74 6.03 -43.94
CA GLU A 135 -20.51 5.56 -45.32
C GLU A 135 -21.63 4.65 -45.86
N SER A 136 -22.51 4.15 -44.99
CA SER A 136 -23.61 3.25 -45.38
C SER A 136 -24.91 3.98 -45.74
N ALA A 137 -24.92 5.31 -45.66
CA ALA A 137 -26.08 6.17 -45.89
C ALA A 137 -25.94 7.09 -47.13
N GLY A 138 -24.95 6.84 -47.99
CA GLY A 138 -24.70 7.55 -49.25
C GLY A 138 -25.01 6.70 -50.48
#